data_AF-A0A5C5ZLR1-F1
#
_entry.id   AF-A0A5C5ZLR1-F1
#
_cell.length_a   1.000
_cell.length_b   1.000
_cell.length_c   1.000
_cell.angle_alpha   90.00
_cell.angle_beta   90.00
_cell.angle_gamma   90.00
#
_symmetry.space_group_name_H-M   'P 1'
#
loop_
_entity.id
_entity.type
_entity.pdbx_description
1 polymer ?
#
loop_
_entity_poly.entity_id
_entity_poly.type
_entity_poly.pdbx_seq_one_letter_code
_entity_poly.pdbx_strand_id
1 'polypeptide(L)' 'MQFIELTGKTLLDVINEGEIDMGQLHRAGVNGDSILRINKFGEIELRSRDEWVMVGGLLGNFEERLRKITELDWL' A
#
# COMPACT_ATOMS: atom_id res chain seq x y z
N MET A 1 8.93 4.78 -12.49
CA MET A 1 7.63 5.25 -11.95
C MET A 1 7.84 5.53 -10.48
N GLN A 2 7.21 6.55 -9.92
CA GLN A 2 7.49 6.94 -8.53
C GLN A 2 6.65 6.16 -7.52
N PHE A 3 7.24 5.84 -6.37
CA PHE A 3 6.58 5.05 -5.33
C PHE A 3 7.02 5.44 -3.91
N ILE A 4 6.17 5.10 -2.94
CA ILE A 4 6.49 5.10 -1.51
C ILE A 4 6.48 3.65 -1.04
N GLU A 5 7.60 3.18 -0.51
CA GLU A 5 7.73 1.84 0.09
C GLU A 5 7.34 1.88 1.57
N LEU A 6 6.58 0.89 2.02
CA LEU A 6 6.07 0.82 3.39
C LEU A 6 5.77 -0.62 3.80
N THR A 7 5.55 -0.85 5.09
CA THR A 7 5.17 -2.17 5.61
C THR A 7 3.67 -2.40 5.55
N GLY A 8 3.25 -3.66 5.51
CA GLY A 8 1.84 -4.02 5.62
C GLY A 8 1.18 -3.45 6.85
N LYS A 9 1.88 -3.41 7.99
CA LYS A 9 1.39 -2.73 9.20
C LYS A 9 1.07 -1.25 8.94
N THR A 10 2.00 -0.52 8.31
CA THR A 10 1.80 0.90 7.97
C THR A 10 0.66 1.08 6.96
N LEU A 11 0.48 0.13 6.03
CA LEU A 11 -0.65 0.17 5.10
C LEU A 11 -2.00 0.15 5.83
N LEU A 12 -2.12 -0.65 6.91
CA LEU A 12 -3.34 -0.71 7.72
C LEU A 12 -3.67 0.66 8.33
N ASP A 13 -2.66 1.43 8.72
CA ASP A 13 -2.85 2.78 9.29
C ASP A 13 -3.24 3.80 8.20
N VAL A 14 -2.82 3.59 6.95
CA VAL A 14 -3.12 4.47 5.81
C VAL A 14 -4.53 4.25 5.25
N ILE A 15 -5.02 3.01 5.21
CA ILE A 15 -6.32 2.65 4.62
C ILE A 15 -7.46 3.14 5.52
N ASN A 16 -8.46 3.82 4.94
CA ASN A 16 -9.72 4.07 5.65
C ASN A 16 -10.64 2.84 5.59
N GLU A 17 -11.48 2.66 6.62
CA GLU A 17 -12.52 1.63 6.61
C GLU A 17 -13.41 1.75 5.35
N GLY A 18 -13.46 0.67 4.56
CA GLY A 18 -14.27 0.58 3.34
C GLY A 18 -13.58 0.97 2.04
N GLU A 19 -12.35 1.51 2.06
CA GLU A 19 -11.60 1.79 0.82
C GLU A 19 -11.05 0.52 0.17
N ILE A 20 -10.73 -0.50 0.97
CA ILE A 20 -10.16 -1.77 0.53
C ILE A 20 -10.78 -2.93 1.31
N ASP A 21 -10.99 -4.06 0.62
CA ASP A 21 -11.29 -5.34 1.26
C ASP A 21 -10.00 -5.93 1.88
N MET A 22 -9.90 -5.83 3.20
CA MET A 22 -8.79 -6.40 3.98
C MET A 22 -8.68 -7.92 3.81
N GLY A 23 -9.81 -8.61 3.58
CA GLY A 23 -9.81 -10.02 3.25
C GLY A 23 -9.17 -10.30 1.90
N GLN A 24 -9.34 -9.41 0.91
CA GLN A 24 -8.66 -9.52 -0.39
C GLN A 24 -7.15 -9.34 -0.26
N LEU A 25 -6.70 -8.32 0.47
CA LEU A 25 -5.28 -8.11 0.73
C LEU A 25 -4.65 -9.30 1.46
N HIS A 26 -5.34 -9.84 2.47
CA HIS A 26 -4.86 -11.01 3.19
C HIS A 26 -4.77 -12.25 2.29
N ARG A 27 -5.79 -12.50 1.44
CA ARG A 27 -5.76 -13.57 0.43
C ARG A 27 -4.64 -13.38 -0.60
N ALA A 28 -4.26 -12.14 -0.88
CA ALA A 28 -3.13 -11.80 -1.74
C ALA A 28 -1.76 -11.93 -1.04
N GLY A 29 -1.73 -12.31 0.24
CA GLY A 29 -0.51 -12.55 1.01
C GLY A 29 0.01 -11.34 1.79
N VAL A 30 -0.75 -10.24 1.83
CA VAL A 30 -0.39 -9.07 2.63
C VAL A 30 -0.61 -9.37 4.12
N ASN A 31 0.44 -9.17 4.90
CA ASN A 31 0.47 -9.27 6.35
C ASN A 31 1.30 -8.11 6.93
N GLY A 32 1.36 -8.00 8.26
CA GLY A 32 2.04 -6.88 8.93
C GLY A 32 3.51 -6.70 8.54
N ASP A 33 4.21 -7.80 8.23
CA ASP A 33 5.64 -7.84 7.89
C ASP A 33 5.89 -7.76 6.37
N SER A 34 4.84 -7.70 5.56
CA SER A 34 4.95 -7.55 4.11
C SER A 34 5.60 -6.21 3.76
N ILE A 35 6.49 -6.22 2.76
CA ILE A 35 6.98 -5.00 2.12
C ILE A 35 6.06 -4.68 0.94
N LEU A 36 5.54 -3.47 0.92
CA LEU A 36 4.62 -2.97 -0.08
C LEU A 36 5.17 -1.68 -0.68
N ARG A 37 4.71 -1.35 -1.88
CA ARG A 37 4.88 0.00 -2.41
C ARG A 37 3.58 0.51 -3.00
N ILE A 38 3.39 1.81 -2.91
CA ILE A 38 2.24 2.52 -3.47
C ILE A 38 2.76 3.55 -4.46
N ASN A 39 2.17 3.62 -5.64
CA ASN A 39 2.52 4.62 -6.64
C ASN A 39 1.52 5.79 -6.66
N LYS A 40 1.78 6.80 -7.50
CA LYS A 40 0.93 8.00 -7.64
C LYS A 40 -0.49 7.74 -8.17
N PHE A 41 -0.75 6.56 -8.71
CA PHE A 41 -2.09 6.17 -9.15
C PHE A 41 -2.86 5.42 -8.05
N GLY A 42 -2.24 5.23 -6.88
CA GLY A 42 -2.82 4.52 -5.76
C GLY A 42 -2.66 3.01 -5.84
N GLU A 43 -1.99 2.47 -6.86
CA GLU A 43 -1.82 1.02 -7.00
C GLU A 43 -0.89 0.52 -5.90
N ILE A 44 -1.30 -0.58 -5.25
CA ILE A 44 -0.56 -1.24 -4.18
C ILE A 44 0.08 -2.48 -4.76
N GLU A 45 1.38 -2.59 -4.56
CA GLU A 45 2.16 -3.73 -5.00
C GLU A 45 2.87 -4.39 -3.82
N LEU A 46 2.79 -5.72 -3.75
CA LEU A 46 3.45 -6.56 -2.76
C LEU A 46 4.81 -7.03 -3.28
N ARG A 47 5.83 -6.93 -2.42
CA ARG A 47 7.14 -7.50 -2.69
C ARG A 47 7.05 -9.03 -2.63
N SER A 48 7.19 -9.67 -3.79
CA SER A 48 7.45 -11.10 -3.93
C SER A 48 8.96 -11.34 -4.06
N ARG A 49 9.39 -12.61 -4.17
CA ARG A 49 10.82 -13.01 -4.18
C ARG A 49 11.67 -12.16 -5.14
N ASP A 50 11.21 -12.03 -6.38
CA ASP A 50 11.97 -11.38 -7.46
C ASP A 50 11.18 -10.27 -8.16
N GLU A 51 9.93 -10.02 -7.76
CA GLU A 51 9.03 -9.12 -8.46
C GLU A 51 8.09 -8.35 -7.51
N TRP A 52 7.39 -7.39 -8.08
CA TRP A 52 6.31 -6.66 -7.43
C TRP A 52 4.99 -7.09 -8.05
N VAL A 53 4.06 -7.55 -7.22
CA VAL A 53 2.76 -8.06 -7.67
C VAL A 53 1.70 -7.07 -7.25
N MET A 54 0.90 -6.58 -8.20
CA MET A 54 -0.23 -5.71 -7.90
C MET A 54 -1.30 -6.48 -7.12
N VAL A 55 -1.65 -5.98 -5.93
CA VAL A 55 -2.59 -6.64 -5.01
C VAL A 55 -3.84 -5.81 -4.72
N GLY A 56 -3.84 -4.53 -5.08
CA GLY A 56 -4.98 -3.65 -4.87
C GLY A 56 -4.72 -2.20 -5.30
N GLY A 57 -5.62 -1.31 -4.90
CA GLY A 57 -5.48 0.12 -5.15
C GLY A 57 -6.21 0.96 -4.11
N LEU A 58 -5.61 2.08 -3.72
CA LEU A 58 -6.21 3.10 -2.87
C LEU A 58 -7.11 4.02 -3.70
N LEU A 59 -8.19 4.46 -3.08
CA LEU A 59 -9.17 5.37 -3.68
C LEU A 59 -9.19 6.70 -2.93
N GLY A 60 -9.70 7.75 -3.60
CA GLY A 60 -9.87 9.07 -3.00
C GLY A 60 -8.55 9.82 -2.76
N ASN A 61 -8.53 10.67 -1.74
CA ASN A 61 -7.38 11.53 -1.41
C ASN A 61 -6.31 10.77 -0.59
N PHE A 62 -5.84 9.63 -1.12
CA PHE A 62 -4.91 8.77 -0.41
C PHE A 62 -3.50 9.38 -0.29
N GLU A 63 -3.07 10.18 -1.27
CA GLU A 63 -1.72 10.76 -1.28
C GLU A 63 -1.45 11.62 -0.05
N GLU A 64 -2.40 12.47 0.33
CA GLU A 64 -2.29 13.35 1.50
C GLU A 64 -2.19 12.53 2.79
N ARG A 65 -3.03 11.49 2.93
CA ARG A 65 -2.98 10.61 4.10
C ARG A 65 -1.70 9.81 4.16
N LEU A 66 -1.28 9.24 3.04
CA LEU A 66 -0.08 8.43 2.90
C LEU A 66 1.13 9.23 3.37
N ARG A 67 1.33 10.43 2.82
CA ARG A 67 2.42 11.33 3.22
C ARG A 67 2.31 11.79 4.67
N LYS A 68 1.11 12.05 5.17
CA LYS A 68 0.90 12.47 6.58
C LYS A 68 1.25 11.37 7.58
N ILE A 69 0.99 10.10 7.24
CA ILE A 69 1.20 8.96 8.14
C ILE A 69 2.62 8.44 8.04
N THR A 70 3.17 8.35 6.82
CA THR A 70 4.51 7.80 6.62
C THR A 70 5.61 8.84 6.76
N GLU A 71 5.27 10.12 6.61
CA GLU A 71 6.24 11.23 6.46
C GLU A 71 7.25 11.00 5.32
N LEU A 72 6.90 10.11 4.37
CA LEU A 72 7.70 9.78 3.20
C LEU A 72 7.24 10.57 1.98
N ASP A 73 8.13 10.71 1.00
CA ASP A 73 7.84 11.29 -0.30
C ASP A 73 8.17 10.32 -1.44
N TRP A 74 7.68 10.63 -2.64
CA TRP A 74 7.82 9.83 -3.85
C TRP A 74 9.28 9.66 -4.28
N LEU A 75 9.74 8.40 -4.36
CA LEU A 75 11.05 8.01 -4.89
C LEU A 75 10.99 7.73 -6.38
#